data_AF-A0A9D1YWN1-F1
#
_entry.id   AF-A0A9D1YWN1-F1
#
_cell.length_a   1.000
_cell.length_b   1.000
_cell.length_c   1.000
_cell.angle_alpha   90.00
_cell.angle_beta   90.00
_cell.angle_gamma   90.00
#
_symmetry.space_group_name_H-M   'P 1'
#
loop_
_entity.id
_entity.type
_entity.pdbx_description
1 polymer ?
#
loop_
_entity_poly.entity_id
_entity_poly.type
_entity_poly.pdbx_seq_one_letter_code
_entity_poly.pdbx_strand_id
1 'polypeptide(L)'
;ANARALRVAPCLAESDKAGARSEAKLILVGAVQRWAEAGSGAVAQASAGPFQLSTDTRQRTGFNLWPSEIEVLQDLCSKDAGGAFGVDTVPTSGRVFHDEACSVVFGASYCSCGARLTGGEPLWPSP
;
A
#
# COMPACT_ATOMS: atom_id res chain seq x y z
N ALA A 1 12.03 9.04 16.11
CA ALA A 1 12.18 7.85 15.25
C ALA A 1 13.57 7.87 14.62
N ASN A 2 14.23 6.72 14.44
CA ASN A 2 15.51 6.65 13.73
C ASN A 2 15.35 7.11 12.27
N ALA A 3 16.35 7.78 11.69
CA ALA A 3 16.29 8.33 10.33
C ALA A 3 15.96 7.28 9.25
N ARG A 4 16.35 6.01 9.44
CA ARG A 4 15.99 4.90 8.55
C ARG A 4 14.53 4.47 8.66
N ALA A 5 13.96 4.49 9.87
CA ALA A 5 12.56 4.13 10.09
C ALA A 5 11.63 5.11 9.36
N LEU A 6 11.96 6.40 9.38
CA LEU A 6 11.20 7.43 8.64
C LEU A 6 11.25 7.25 7.12
N ARG A 7 12.28 6.60 6.58
CA ARG A 7 12.39 6.32 5.14
C ARG A 7 11.40 5.23 4.69
N VAL A 8 11.19 4.22 5.51
CA VAL A 8 10.30 3.08 5.20
C VAL A 8 8.87 3.30 5.68
N ALA A 9 8.69 4.13 6.72
CA ALA A 9 7.43 4.41 7.38
C ALA A 9 7.30 5.92 7.66
N PRO A 10 7.00 6.74 6.63
CA PRO A 10 6.97 8.19 6.75
C PRO A 10 5.84 8.72 7.64
N CYS A 11 4.72 7.97 7.75
CA CYS A 11 3.58 8.34 8.60
C CYS A 11 3.95 8.53 10.08
N LEU A 12 5.07 7.94 10.54
CA LEU A 12 5.55 8.08 11.91
C LEU A 12 6.05 9.51 12.26
N ALA A 13 6.19 10.39 11.25
CA ALA A 13 6.48 11.81 11.44
C ALA A 13 5.24 12.62 11.90
N GLU A 14 4.01 12.16 11.61
CA GLU A 14 2.76 12.91 11.77
C GLU A 14 2.18 12.79 13.19
N SER A 15 1.97 13.90 13.91
CA SER A 15 1.70 13.90 15.37
C SER A 15 0.44 13.14 15.80
N ASP A 16 -0.49 12.91 14.89
CA ASP A 16 -1.76 12.20 15.10
C ASP A 16 -1.61 10.66 15.13
N LYS A 17 -0.50 10.09 14.64
CA LYS A 17 -0.23 8.65 14.64
C LYS A 17 0.35 8.12 15.97
N ALA A 18 -0.27 8.46 17.11
CA ALA A 18 0.23 8.07 18.43
C ALA A 18 0.28 6.54 18.63
N GLY A 19 -0.73 5.81 18.16
CA GLY A 19 -0.79 4.34 18.21
C GLY A 19 0.35 3.68 17.44
N ALA A 20 0.50 4.03 16.15
CA ALA A 20 1.58 3.50 15.30
C ALA A 20 2.97 3.81 15.85
N ARG A 21 3.18 4.98 16.48
CA ARG A 21 4.45 5.29 17.14
C ARG A 21 4.76 4.43 18.35
N SER A 22 3.73 4.10 19.14
CA SER A 22 3.91 3.25 20.32
C SER A 22 4.37 1.84 19.92
N GLU A 23 3.80 1.31 18.84
CA GLU A 23 4.17 0.02 18.27
C GLU A 23 5.56 0.07 17.61
N ALA A 24 5.82 1.10 16.79
CA ALA A 24 7.13 1.32 16.18
C ALA A 24 8.24 1.48 17.23
N LYS A 25 7.93 2.04 18.42
CA LYS A 25 8.92 2.17 19.51
C LYS A 25 9.44 0.82 19.97
N LEU A 26 8.59 -0.20 20.11
CA LEU A 26 9.01 -1.54 20.54
C LEU A 26 9.97 -2.17 19.53
N ILE A 27 9.64 -2.05 18.24
CA ILE A 27 10.47 -2.55 17.13
C ILE A 27 11.84 -1.87 17.14
N LEU A 28 11.86 -0.54 17.24
CA LEU A 28 13.11 0.24 17.21
C LEU A 28 13.99 0.00 18.44
N VAL A 29 13.40 -0.20 19.62
CA VAL A 29 14.14 -0.56 20.83
C VAL A 29 14.77 -1.96 20.67
N GLY A 30 14.04 -2.92 20.12
CA GLY A 30 14.57 -4.25 19.80
C GLY A 30 15.76 -4.19 18.84
N ALA A 31 15.65 -3.41 17.77
CA ALA A 31 16.75 -3.22 16.82
C ALA A 31 18.00 -2.61 17.48
N VAL A 32 17.83 -1.56 18.30
CA VAL A 32 18.93 -0.93 19.03
C VAL A 32 19.58 -1.89 20.02
N GLN A 33 18.79 -2.65 20.76
CA GLN A 33 19.28 -3.66 21.70
C GLN A 33 20.14 -4.71 20.98
N ARG A 34 19.66 -5.25 19.86
CA ARG A 34 20.44 -6.22 19.07
C ARG A 34 21.73 -5.63 18.52
N TRP A 35 21.72 -4.36 18.09
CA TRP A 35 22.97 -3.70 17.65
C TRP A 35 23.96 -3.49 18.80
N ALA A 36 23.47 -3.25 20.01
CA ALA A 36 24.32 -3.15 21.20
C ALA A 36 24.95 -4.51 21.54
N GLU A 37 24.18 -5.60 21.44
CA GLU A 37 24.63 -6.96 21.71
C GLU A 37 25.60 -7.51 20.64
N ALA A 38 25.38 -7.17 19.37
CA ALA A 38 26.24 -7.55 18.23
C ALA A 38 27.63 -6.87 18.22
N GLY A 39 27.99 -6.13 19.27
CA GLY A 39 29.33 -5.58 19.49
C GLY A 39 29.93 -5.97 20.84
N SER A 40 29.30 -6.88 21.58
CA SER A 40 29.70 -7.25 22.96
C SER A 40 30.99 -8.07 23.08
N GLY A 41 31.66 -8.38 21.95
CA GLY A 41 33.09 -8.72 21.95
C GLY A 41 33.43 -10.21 22.05
N ALA A 42 32.46 -11.10 22.23
CA ALA A 42 32.74 -12.52 22.48
C ALA A 42 32.75 -13.36 21.19
N VAL A 43 33.85 -14.05 20.90
CA VAL A 43 33.84 -15.12 19.90
C VAL A 43 33.10 -16.31 20.52
N ALA A 44 31.91 -16.61 20.00
CA ALA A 44 31.14 -17.76 20.45
C ALA A 44 31.65 -19.01 19.72
N GLN A 45 32.29 -19.92 20.45
CA GLN A 45 32.69 -21.21 19.91
C GLN A 45 31.64 -22.26 20.28
N ALA A 46 31.08 -22.92 19.28
CA ALA A 46 30.18 -24.05 19.45
C ALA A 46 30.86 -25.30 18.89
N SER A 47 30.97 -26.35 19.70
CA SER A 47 31.50 -27.66 19.31
C SER A 47 30.37 -28.69 19.32
N ALA A 48 30.16 -29.39 18.20
CA ALA A 48 29.23 -30.50 18.07
C ALA A 48 29.98 -31.73 17.51
N GLY A 49 30.49 -32.57 18.41
CA GLY A 49 31.33 -33.70 18.04
C GLY A 49 32.59 -33.23 17.28
N PRO A 50 32.85 -33.72 16.06
CA PRO A 50 34.02 -33.29 15.26
C PRO A 50 33.84 -31.90 14.62
N PHE A 51 32.66 -31.29 14.69
CA PHE A 51 32.39 -29.99 14.08
C PHE A 51 32.65 -28.85 15.06
N GLN A 52 33.51 -27.93 14.68
CA GLN A 52 33.80 -26.70 15.42
C GLN A 52 33.28 -25.49 14.63
N LEU A 53 32.37 -24.71 15.20
CA LEU A 53 31.89 -23.45 14.64
C LEU A 53 32.39 -22.30 15.53
N SER A 54 33.08 -21.34 14.92
CA SER A 54 33.50 -20.09 15.57
C SER A 54 32.69 -18.94 14.99
N THR A 55 31.75 -18.40 15.76
CA THR A 55 30.95 -17.24 15.37
C THR A 55 31.61 -15.97 15.92
N ASP A 56 32.13 -15.13 15.02
CA ASP A 56 32.69 -13.83 15.37
C ASP A 56 31.55 -12.80 15.54
N THR A 57 31.08 -12.62 16.78
CA THR A 57 30.05 -11.62 17.12
C THR A 57 30.61 -10.21 17.30
N ARG A 58 31.90 -9.98 17.01
CA ARG A 58 32.54 -8.66 17.12
C ARG A 58 32.25 -7.79 15.91
N GLN A 59 31.86 -8.38 14.78
CA GLN A 59 31.58 -7.66 13.54
C GLN A 59 30.26 -6.89 13.66
N ARG A 60 30.35 -5.59 13.91
CA ARG A 60 29.19 -4.69 13.88
C ARG A 60 28.67 -4.61 12.45
N THR A 61 27.60 -5.34 12.14
CA THR A 61 26.94 -5.33 10.82
C THR A 61 26.10 -4.06 10.59
N GLY A 62 26.67 -2.90 10.88
CA GLY A 62 26.01 -1.59 10.73
C GLY A 62 24.70 -1.44 11.51
N PHE A 63 24.04 -0.30 11.34
CA PHE A 63 22.73 -0.02 11.94
C PHE A 63 21.63 -0.35 10.93
N ASN A 64 21.36 -1.65 10.74
CA ASN A 64 20.38 -2.15 9.77
C ASN A 64 19.16 -2.77 10.47
N LEU A 65 17.97 -2.41 9.98
CA LEU A 65 16.73 -3.09 10.33
C LEU A 65 16.67 -4.45 9.63
N TRP A 66 16.01 -5.42 10.25
CA TRP A 66 15.72 -6.67 9.56
C TRP A 66 14.57 -6.50 8.56
N PRO A 67 14.51 -7.32 7.49
CA PRO A 67 13.42 -7.28 6.52
C PRO A 67 12.03 -7.37 7.18
N SER A 68 11.86 -8.26 8.16
CA SER A 68 10.61 -8.41 8.91
C SER A 68 10.23 -7.14 9.68
N GLU A 69 11.19 -6.42 10.24
CA GLU A 69 10.93 -5.15 10.92
C GLU A 69 10.53 -4.07 9.93
N ILE A 70 11.12 -4.07 8.74
CA ILE A 70 10.76 -3.13 7.67
C ILE A 70 9.31 -3.39 7.21
N GLU A 71 8.93 -4.65 7.00
CA GLU A 71 7.57 -5.03 6.60
C GLU A 71 6.53 -4.58 7.65
N VAL A 72 6.79 -4.84 8.93
CA VAL A 72 5.91 -4.39 10.02
C VAL A 72 5.82 -2.87 10.06
N LEU A 73 6.95 -2.16 9.94
CA LEU A 73 6.96 -0.69 9.90
C LEU A 73 6.18 -0.14 8.69
N GLN A 74 6.25 -0.79 7.54
CA GLN A 74 5.47 -0.43 6.35
C GLN A 74 3.97 -0.68 6.56
N ASP A 75 3.58 -1.79 7.20
CA ASP A 75 2.17 -2.09 7.51
C ASP A 75 1.55 -1.11 8.50
N LEU A 76 2.34 -0.51 9.39
CA LEU A 76 1.85 0.55 10.27
C LEU A 76 1.40 1.79 9.49
N CYS A 77 2.01 2.06 8.32
CA CYS A 77 1.63 3.17 7.46
C CYS A 77 0.66 2.78 6.34
N SER A 78 0.48 1.48 6.05
CA SER A 78 -0.40 1.00 4.98
C SER A 78 -1.88 1.26 5.29
N LYS A 79 -2.26 1.20 6.57
CA LYS A 79 -3.65 1.37 7.04
C LYS A 79 -4.22 2.77 6.78
N ASP A 80 -3.36 3.75 6.52
CA ASP A 80 -3.72 5.14 6.26
C ASP A 80 -3.61 5.53 4.78
N ALA A 81 -3.03 4.67 3.93
CA ALA A 81 -2.90 4.94 2.52
C ALA A 81 -4.22 4.63 1.81
N GLY A 82 -4.89 5.66 1.29
CA GLY A 82 -6.06 5.50 0.43
C GLY A 82 -5.75 4.53 -0.72
N GLY A 83 -6.59 3.51 -0.88
CA GLY A 83 -6.46 2.53 -1.97
C GLY A 83 -6.81 3.13 -3.33
N ALA A 84 -6.44 2.41 -4.40
CA ALA A 84 -6.91 2.74 -5.74
C ALA A 84 -8.44 2.72 -5.76
N PHE A 85 -9.06 3.81 -6.20
CA PHE A 85 -10.50 3.90 -6.40
C PHE A 85 -10.79 4.15 -7.88
N GLY A 86 -11.89 3.56 -8.36
CA GLY A 86 -12.45 3.86 -9.67
C GLY A 86 -13.66 4.76 -9.52
N VAL A 87 -13.76 5.79 -10.36
CA VAL A 87 -14.99 6.56 -10.52
C VAL A 87 -15.72 6.00 -11.73
N ASP A 88 -16.91 5.43 -11.52
CA ASP A 88 -17.79 5.06 -12.63
C ASP A 88 -18.37 6.35 -13.22
N THR A 89 -17.94 6.68 -14.44
CA THR A 89 -18.40 7.86 -15.17
C THR A 89 -19.63 7.59 -16.03
N VAL A 90 -20.20 6.37 -16.00
CA VAL A 90 -21.40 6.07 -16.77
C VAL A 90 -22.60 6.80 -16.15
N PRO A 91 -23.33 7.61 -16.93
CA PRO A 91 -24.56 8.23 -16.45
C PRO A 91 -25.59 7.16 -16.09
N THR A 92 -25.80 6.90 -14.80
CA THR A 92 -26.76 5.90 -14.31
C THR A 92 -28.17 6.48 -14.08
N SER A 93 -28.35 7.79 -14.25
CA SER A 93 -29.59 8.51 -13.92
C SER A 93 -30.27 9.24 -15.10
N GLY A 94 -29.79 9.07 -16.34
CA GLY A 94 -30.48 9.58 -17.51
C GLY A 94 -31.66 8.66 -17.87
N ARG A 95 -32.91 9.15 -17.76
CA ARG A 95 -34.01 8.52 -18.50
C ARG A 95 -33.62 8.62 -19.99
N VAL A 96 -33.31 7.48 -20.61
CA VAL A 96 -33.06 7.44 -22.05
C VAL A 96 -34.40 7.73 -22.73
N PHE A 97 -34.52 8.92 -23.32
CA PHE A 97 -35.72 9.27 -24.07
C PHE A 97 -35.63 8.62 -25.45
N HIS A 98 -36.68 7.89 -25.81
CA HIS A 98 -36.81 7.30 -27.13
C HIS A 98 -37.50 8.32 -28.04
N ASP A 99 -36.79 8.85 -29.03
CA ASP A 99 -37.38 9.69 -30.07
C ASP A 99 -38.09 8.81 -31.12
N GLU A 100 -39.21 9.27 -31.70
CA GLU A 100 -39.95 8.53 -32.72
C GLU A 100 -39.09 8.21 -33.96
N ALA A 101 -38.11 9.05 -34.28
CA ALA A 101 -37.16 8.78 -35.36
C ALA A 101 -36.32 7.51 -35.09
N CYS A 102 -36.04 7.17 -33.83
CA CYS A 102 -35.31 5.93 -33.50
C CYS A 102 -36.13 4.67 -33.88
N SER A 103 -37.47 4.74 -33.85
CA SER A 103 -38.35 3.65 -34.30
C SER A 103 -38.36 3.51 -35.81
N VAL A 104 -38.43 4.63 -36.53
CA VAL A 104 -38.62 4.66 -37.99
C VAL A 104 -37.32 4.32 -38.73
N VAL A 105 -36.17 4.81 -38.26
CA VAL A 105 -34.88 4.66 -38.98
C VAL A 105 -34.15 3.37 -38.61
N PHE A 106 -34.23 2.93 -37.35
CA PHE A 106 -33.40 1.83 -36.82
C PHE A 106 -34.19 0.60 -36.34
N GLY A 107 -35.52 0.58 -36.53
CA GLY A 107 -36.34 -0.60 -36.29
C GLY A 107 -36.58 -0.95 -34.81
N ALA A 108 -36.43 0.02 -33.91
CA ALA A 108 -36.85 0.02 -32.49
C ALA A 108 -36.37 -1.14 -31.56
N SER A 109 -35.64 -2.13 -32.08
CA SER A 109 -35.32 -3.36 -31.34
C SER A 109 -34.10 -3.23 -30.43
N TYR A 110 -33.29 -2.17 -30.59
CA TYR A 110 -32.17 -1.84 -29.69
C TYR A 110 -31.81 -0.34 -29.77
N CYS A 111 -31.43 0.26 -28.63
CA CYS A 111 -31.05 1.67 -28.52
C CYS A 111 -29.68 1.94 -29.19
N SER A 112 -29.66 2.10 -30.52
CA SER A 112 -28.43 2.47 -31.26
C SER A 112 -28.39 3.90 -31.77
N CYS A 113 -29.42 4.72 -31.53
CA CYS A 113 -29.44 6.14 -31.94
C CYS A 113 -28.53 7.07 -31.09
N GLY A 114 -27.59 6.51 -30.32
CA GLY A 114 -26.57 7.29 -29.60
C GLY A 114 -26.99 7.85 -28.24
N ALA A 115 -28.27 7.76 -27.86
CA ALA A 115 -28.79 8.30 -26.60
C ALA A 115 -28.11 7.75 -25.32
N ARG A 116 -27.61 6.51 -25.39
CA ARG A 116 -26.83 5.91 -24.28
C ARG A 116 -25.40 6.45 -24.18
N LEU A 117 -24.85 6.96 -25.28
CA LEU A 117 -23.52 7.59 -25.33
C LEU A 117 -23.56 9.06 -24.88
N THR A 118 -24.69 9.74 -25.11
CA THR A 118 -24.93 11.14 -24.74
C THR A 118 -25.62 11.30 -23.38
N GLY A 119 -26.15 10.23 -22.81
CA GLY A 119 -26.81 10.25 -21.50
C GLY A 119 -28.22 10.83 -21.52
N GLY A 120 -28.86 10.99 -22.69
CA GLY A 120 -30.22 11.53 -22.75
C GLY A 120 -30.84 11.59 -24.16
N GLU A 121 -30.23 12.34 -25.08
CA GLU A 121 -30.80 12.65 -26.41
C GLU A 121 -30.06 11.93 -27.56
N PRO A 122 -30.70 11.63 -28.70
CA PRO A 122 -30.03 11.05 -29.85
C PRO A 122 -28.84 11.89 -30.33
N LEU A 123 -27.77 11.23 -30.82
CA LEU A 123 -26.59 11.92 -31.37
C LEU A 123 -26.88 12.68 -32.67
N TRP A 124 -27.99 12.36 -33.34
CA TRP A 124 -28.38 12.95 -34.61
C TRP A 124 -29.71 13.68 -34.45
N PRO A 125 -29.85 14.94 -34.91
CA PRO A 125 -31.07 15.71 -34.74
C PRO A 125 -32.22 15.11 -35.55
N SER A 126 -33.42 15.10 -34.96
CA SER A 126 -34.68 14.94 -35.71
C SER A 126 -34.92 16.20 -36.56
N PRO A 127 -35.45 16.06 -37.79
CA PRO A 127 -36.02 17.20 -38.52
C PRO A 127 -37.28 17.73 -37.84
#